data_AF-A0A1U7GDB2-F1
#
_entry.id   AF-A0A1U7GDB2-F1
#
_cell.length_a   1.000
_cell.length_b   1.000
_cell.length_c   1.000
_cell.angle_alpha   90.00
_cell.angle_beta   90.00
_cell.angle_gamma   90.00
#
_symmetry.space_group_name_H-M   'P 1'
#
loop_
_entity.id
_entity.type
_entity.pdbx_description
1 polymer ?
#
loop_
_entity_poly.entity_id
_entity_poly.type
_entity_poly.pdbx_seq_one_letter_code
_entity_poly.pdbx_strand_id
1 'polypeptide(L)'
;MIAAGTDAIHRCPTGGTLEYGPTLLYKYVLGEANRHEGDGYVVNLLGTEEVKQVAAAIGLIDEAWMRGACLAIDPGEYDTGTSEDDFGYTWGNFREIRRFFKKAAVHDRAVVFTVDQ
;
A
#
# COMPACT_ATOMS: atom_id res chain seq x y z
N MET A 1 2.76 13.62 9.54
CA MET A 1 1.30 13.36 9.62
C MET A 1 0.96 12.53 8.40
N ILE A 2 1.08 11.21 8.54
CA ILE A 2 0.76 10.28 7.46
C ILE A 2 -0.72 10.47 7.15
N ALA A 3 -1.06 10.81 5.91
CA ALA A 3 -2.45 10.97 5.52
C ALA A 3 -3.19 9.66 5.85
N ALA A 4 -4.29 9.72 6.59
CA ALA A 4 -4.99 8.54 7.11
C ALA A 4 -5.30 7.46 6.05
N GLY A 5 -5.39 7.84 4.77
CA GLY A 5 -5.54 6.90 3.66
C GLY A 5 -4.31 6.02 3.38
N THR A 6 -3.09 6.51 3.59
CA THR A 6 -1.87 5.72 3.36
C THR A 6 -1.74 4.58 4.37
N ASP A 7 -2.13 4.84 5.63
CA ASP A 7 -2.17 3.83 6.69
C ASP A 7 -3.20 2.74 6.38
N ALA A 8 -4.42 3.10 5.93
CA ALA A 8 -5.47 2.12 5.65
C ALA A 8 -5.08 1.21 4.49
N ILE A 9 -4.49 1.79 3.45
CA ILE A 9 -4.02 1.05 2.27
C ILE A 9 -2.87 0.12 2.65
N HIS A 10 -2.04 0.46 3.64
CA HIS A 10 -1.03 -0.47 4.15
C HIS A 10 -1.67 -1.56 5.01
N ARG A 11 -2.47 -1.17 6.02
CA ARG A 11 -2.95 -2.05 7.09
C ARG A 11 -4.01 -3.04 6.62
N CYS A 12 -4.92 -2.68 5.71
CA CYS A 12 -5.96 -3.64 5.29
C CYS A 12 -5.37 -4.90 4.63
N PRO A 13 -4.47 -4.80 3.62
CA PRO A 13 -3.89 -5.99 3.02
C PRO A 13 -2.86 -6.71 3.90
N THR A 14 -2.34 -6.08 4.95
CA THR A 14 -1.33 -6.67 5.85
C THR A 14 -1.91 -7.19 7.16
N GLY A 15 -3.24 -7.14 7.34
CA GLY A 15 -3.89 -7.66 8.54
C GLY A 15 -3.77 -6.74 9.75
N GLY A 16 -3.81 -5.42 9.53
CA GLY A 16 -3.78 -4.39 10.59
C GLY A 16 -2.40 -3.81 10.87
N THR A 17 -1.32 -4.45 10.39
CA THR A 17 0.04 -4.04 10.73
C THR A 17 0.53 -2.86 9.89
N LEU A 18 1.11 -1.86 10.55
CA LEU A 18 1.88 -0.78 9.92
C LEU A 18 3.39 -1.06 10.10
N GLU A 19 3.82 -2.21 9.61
CA GLU A 19 5.20 -2.68 9.72
C GLU A 19 5.78 -2.91 8.32
N TYR A 20 7.10 -2.90 8.20
CA TYR A 20 7.74 -3.41 7.00
C TYR A 20 7.61 -4.93 6.94
N GLY A 21 7.46 -5.52 5.76
CA GLY A 21 7.35 -6.97 5.61
C GLY A 21 7.89 -7.48 4.27
N PRO A 22 8.25 -8.78 4.19
CA PRO A 22 8.89 -9.36 3.01
C PRO A 22 7.90 -9.63 1.86
N THR A 23 6.59 -9.46 2.08
CA THR A 23 5.58 -9.80 1.07
C THR A 23 5.30 -8.62 0.15
N LEU A 24 4.86 -8.92 -1.07
CA LEU A 24 4.55 -7.92 -2.10
C LEU A 24 3.45 -6.91 -1.66
N LEU A 25 2.66 -7.27 -0.64
CA LEU A 25 1.62 -6.41 -0.07
C LEU A 25 2.19 -5.29 0.82
N TYR A 26 3.38 -5.48 1.40
CA TYR A 26 4.09 -4.42 2.11
C TYR A 26 4.81 -3.48 1.14
N LYS A 27 5.26 -4.02 -0.01
CA LYS A 27 6.12 -3.30 -0.97
C LYS A 27 5.44 -2.14 -1.70
N TYR A 28 4.11 -2.15 -1.83
CA TYR A 28 3.42 -1.15 -2.65
C TYR A 28 3.08 0.15 -1.90
N VAL A 29 3.23 0.15 -0.56
CA VAL A 29 3.07 1.33 0.29
C VAL A 29 4.35 1.67 1.07
N LEU A 30 5.06 0.68 1.62
CA LEU A 30 6.28 0.92 2.42
C LEU A 30 7.59 0.39 1.79
N GLY A 31 7.53 -0.37 0.69
CA GLY A 31 8.71 -0.88 -0.01
C GLY A 31 9.45 -2.02 0.70
N GLU A 32 10.63 -2.38 0.17
CA GLU A 32 11.65 -3.26 0.80
C GLU A 32 13.05 -2.65 0.56
N ALA A 33 14.06 -3.12 1.32
CA ALA A 33 15.53 -3.10 1.17
C ALA A 33 16.28 -1.91 0.49
N ASN A 34 15.78 -1.29 -0.57
CA ASN A 34 16.37 -0.10 -1.21
C ASN A 34 15.85 1.17 -0.52
N ARG A 35 16.20 1.30 0.76
CA ARG A 35 15.71 2.33 1.66
C ARG A 35 16.76 3.41 1.86
N HIS A 36 16.35 4.67 1.68
CA HIS A 36 17.00 5.78 2.37
C HIS A 36 16.04 6.32 3.43
N GLU A 37 16.49 6.34 4.68
CA GLU A 37 15.80 7.00 5.80
C GLU A 37 16.42 8.37 6.03
N GLY A 38 15.60 9.41 5.98
CA GLY A 38 15.94 10.75 6.43
C GLY A 38 15.04 11.17 7.59
N ASP A 39 15.27 12.37 8.13
CA ASP A 39 14.45 12.90 9.23
C ASP A 39 13.00 13.14 8.77
N GLY A 40 12.10 12.22 9.13
CA GLY A 40 10.66 12.31 8.85
C GLY A 40 10.22 11.79 7.49
N TYR A 41 11.07 11.07 6.74
CA TYR A 41 10.66 10.46 5.47
C TYR A 41 11.46 9.20 5.11
N VAL A 42 10.85 8.35 4.29
CA VAL A 42 11.45 7.16 3.70
C VAL A 42 11.39 7.27 2.18
N VAL A 43 12.51 6.98 1.52
CA VAL A 43 12.58 6.82 0.06
C VAL A 43 12.70 5.33 -0.28
N ASN A 44 11.84 4.85 -1.17
CA ASN A 44 11.85 3.48 -1.68
C ASN A 44 12.12 3.44 -3.18
N LEU A 45 12.97 2.51 -3.62
CA LEU A 45 13.22 2.21 -5.03
C LEU A 45 12.89 0.75 -5.34
N LEU A 46 11.94 0.54 -6.25
CA LEU A 46 11.61 -0.78 -6.79
C LEU A 46 12.20 -0.92 -8.20
N GLY A 47 12.96 -1.99 -8.40
CA GLY A 47 13.43 -2.38 -9.74
C GLY A 47 12.27 -2.79 -10.65
N THR A 48 12.52 -2.86 -11.96
CA THR A 48 11.49 -3.19 -12.97
C THR A 48 10.79 -4.53 -12.70
N GLU A 49 11.54 -5.55 -12.28
CA GLU A 49 10.99 -6.87 -11.96
C GLU A 49 10.14 -6.85 -10.69
N GLU A 50 10.55 -6.09 -9.68
CA GLU A 50 9.76 -5.90 -8.46
C GLU A 50 8.46 -5.14 -8.77
N VAL A 51 8.51 -4.13 -9.64
CA VAL A 51 7.32 -3.41 -10.09
C VAL A 51 6.31 -4.34 -10.76
N LYS A 52 6.77 -5.28 -11.60
CA LYS A 52 5.89 -6.29 -12.22
C LYS A 52 5.29 -7.23 -11.19
N GLN A 53 6.07 -7.70 -10.24
CA GLN A 53 5.61 -8.57 -9.16
C GLN A 53 4.55 -7.87 -8.30
N VAL A 54 4.80 -6.62 -7.91
CA VAL A 54 3.84 -5.80 -7.16
C VAL A 54 2.57 -5.58 -7.97
N ALA A 55 2.67 -5.17 -9.23
CA ALA A 55 1.52 -4.94 -10.09
C ALA A 55 0.65 -6.20 -10.25
N ALA A 56 1.26 -7.38 -10.36
CA ALA A 56 0.55 -8.65 -10.42
C ALA A 56 -0.17 -8.96 -9.09
N ALA A 57 0.52 -8.81 -7.95
CA ALA A 57 -0.04 -9.10 -6.63
C ALA A 57 -1.23 -8.21 -6.27
N ILE A 58 -1.08 -6.88 -6.38
CA ILE A 58 -2.17 -5.94 -6.07
C ILE A 58 -3.28 -5.97 -7.14
N GLY A 59 -2.98 -6.51 -8.32
CA GLY A 59 -3.94 -6.74 -9.39
C GLY A 59 -5.04 -7.75 -9.04
N LEU A 60 -4.76 -8.67 -8.10
CA LEU A 60 -5.69 -9.71 -7.66
C LEU A 60 -6.64 -9.23 -6.56
N ILE A 61 -6.39 -8.07 -5.97
CA ILE A 61 -7.21 -7.52 -4.89
C ILE A 61 -8.43 -6.82 -5.51
N ASP A 62 -9.61 -7.36 -5.21
CA ASP A 62 -10.90 -6.74 -5.52
C ASP A 62 -11.47 -6.00 -4.31
N GLU A 63 -12.58 -5.27 -4.55
CA GLU A 63 -13.21 -4.42 -3.55
C GLU A 63 -13.76 -5.24 -2.37
N ALA A 64 -14.32 -6.41 -2.65
CA ALA A 64 -14.90 -7.28 -1.63
C ALA A 64 -13.83 -7.84 -0.69
N TRP A 65 -12.69 -8.27 -1.26
CA TRP A 65 -11.54 -8.72 -0.49
C TRP A 65 -10.99 -7.59 0.38
N MET A 66 -10.75 -6.40 -0.19
CA MET A 66 -10.19 -5.26 0.54
C MET A 66 -11.13 -4.82 1.67
N ARG A 67 -12.45 -4.81 1.40
CA ARG A 67 -13.47 -4.46 2.40
C ARG A 67 -13.49 -5.44 3.56
N GLY A 68 -13.49 -6.74 3.27
CA GLY A 68 -13.43 -7.77 4.30
C GLY A 68 -12.17 -7.66 5.15
N ALA A 69 -11.03 -7.34 4.53
CA ALA A 69 -9.77 -7.14 5.23
C ALA A 69 -9.78 -5.89 6.12
N CYS A 70 -10.32 -4.75 5.64
CA CYS A 70 -10.42 -3.53 6.45
C CYS A 70 -11.38 -3.69 7.65
N LEU A 71 -12.53 -4.35 7.46
CA LEU A 71 -13.51 -4.59 8.53
C LEU A 71 -13.03 -5.59 9.59
N ALA A 72 -11.99 -6.38 9.27
CA ALA A 72 -11.40 -7.35 10.20
C ALA A 72 -10.29 -6.76 11.08
N ILE A 73 -9.87 -5.51 10.85
CA ILE A 73 -8.88 -4.83 11.69
C ILE A 73 -9.50 -4.54 13.06
N ASP A 74 -8.77 -4.83 14.13
CA ASP A 74 -9.20 -4.48 15.48
C ASP A 74 -9.39 -2.95 15.58
N PRO A 75 -10.61 -2.45 15.91
CA PRO A 75 -10.84 -1.02 16.09
C PRO A 75 -9.91 -0.38 17.14
N GLY A 76 -9.43 -1.15 18.12
CA GLY A 76 -8.45 -0.69 19.12
C GLY A 76 -7.04 -0.46 18.56
N GLU A 77 -6.71 -1.05 17.41
CA GLU A 77 -5.42 -0.89 16.73
C GLU A 77 -5.47 0.13 15.59
N TYR A 78 -6.66 0.40 15.05
CA TYR A 78 -6.85 1.33 13.95
C TYR A 78 -8.24 1.98 13.93
N ASP A 79 -8.29 3.24 14.35
CA ASP A 79 -9.53 3.99 14.55
C ASP A 79 -10.05 4.66 13.26
N THR A 80 -9.22 4.74 12.21
CA THR A 80 -9.57 5.35 10.91
C THR A 80 -9.63 4.26 9.85
N GLY A 81 -10.56 4.25 8.89
CA GLY A 81 -10.51 3.28 7.78
C GLY A 81 -11.29 1.97 7.99
N THR A 82 -11.84 1.76 9.19
CA THR A 82 -12.68 0.60 9.55
C THR A 82 -14.18 0.89 9.42
N SER A 83 -14.56 2.15 9.18
CA SER A 83 -15.94 2.54 8.86
C SER A 83 -16.22 2.43 7.35
N GLU A 84 -17.50 2.29 6.99
CA GLU A 84 -17.96 2.24 5.60
C GLU A 84 -17.60 3.50 4.80
N ASP A 85 -17.70 4.68 5.44
CA ASP A 85 -17.35 5.96 4.81
C ASP A 85 -15.84 6.09 4.58
N ASP A 86 -15.02 5.59 5.51
CA ASP A 86 -13.56 5.61 5.37
C ASP A 86 -13.05 4.54 4.38
N PHE A 87 -13.77 3.43 4.22
CA PHE A 87 -13.44 2.40 3.25
C PHE A 87 -13.50 2.95 1.82
N GLY A 88 -14.50 3.76 1.49
CA GLY A 88 -14.64 4.35 0.16
C GLY A 88 -13.42 5.19 -0.24
N TYR A 89 -12.88 5.98 0.69
CA TYR A 89 -11.66 6.76 0.48
C TYR A 89 -10.42 5.86 0.30
N THR A 90 -10.27 4.85 1.16
CA THR A 90 -9.21 3.84 1.10
C THR A 90 -9.19 3.10 -0.24
N TRP A 91 -10.36 2.62 -0.67
CA TRP A 91 -10.53 1.89 -1.92
C TRP A 91 -10.23 2.77 -3.14
N GLY A 92 -10.69 4.02 -3.14
CA GLY A 92 -10.41 4.99 -4.20
C GLY A 92 -8.91 5.18 -4.42
N ASN A 93 -8.16 5.38 -3.33
CA ASN A 93 -6.70 5.53 -3.39
C ASN A 93 -6.00 4.23 -3.85
N PHE A 94 -6.41 3.07 -3.33
CA PHE A 94 -5.86 1.78 -3.75
C PHE A 94 -6.03 1.55 -5.25
N ARG A 95 -7.16 1.95 -5.84
CA ARG A 95 -7.40 1.83 -7.28
C ARG A 95 -6.41 2.65 -8.12
N GLU A 96 -6.06 3.86 -7.67
CA GLU A 96 -5.10 4.70 -8.38
C GLU A 96 -3.67 4.15 -8.26
N ILE A 97 -3.29 3.62 -7.10
CA ILE A 97 -2.03 2.89 -6.91
C ILE A 97 -1.95 1.68 -7.83
N ARG A 98 -3.01 0.87 -7.91
CA ARG A 98 -3.09 -0.28 -8.83
C ARG A 98 -2.92 0.15 -10.28
N ARG A 99 -3.56 1.26 -10.68
CA ARG A 99 -3.43 1.82 -12.03
C ARG A 99 -2.00 2.29 -12.31
N PHE A 100 -1.36 2.94 -11.34
CA PHE A 100 0.01 3.41 -11.43
C PHE A 100 0.99 2.25 -11.64
N PHE A 101 0.98 1.25 -10.75
CA PHE A 101 1.87 0.09 -10.85
C PHE A 101 1.64 -0.74 -12.12
N LYS A 102 0.37 -0.91 -12.54
CA LYS A 102 0.06 -1.56 -13.82
C LYS A 102 0.71 -0.81 -14.99
N LYS A 103 0.62 0.52 -15.02
CA LYS A 103 1.22 1.34 -16.07
C LYS A 103 2.75 1.24 -16.04
N ALA A 104 3.36 1.31 -14.85
CA ALA A 104 4.80 1.17 -14.70
C ALA A 104 5.31 -0.21 -15.19
N ALA A 105 4.59 -1.28 -14.83
CA ALA A 105 4.91 -2.65 -15.24
C ALA A 105 4.81 -2.86 -16.76
N VAL A 106 3.75 -2.34 -17.40
CA VAL A 106 3.56 -2.44 -18.87
C VAL A 106 4.66 -1.73 -19.66
N HIS A 107 5.29 -0.72 -19.07
CA HIS A 107 6.33 0.09 -19.71
C HIS A 107 7.75 -0.21 -19.21
N ASP A 108 7.95 -1.32 -18.49
CA ASP A 108 9.24 -1.72 -17.92
C ASP A 108 9.93 -0.58 -17.14
N ARG A 109 9.16 0.12 -16.29
CA ARG A 109 9.66 1.24 -15.49
C ARG A 109 9.96 0.81 -14.05
N ALA A 110 11.13 1.19 -13.56
CA ALA A 110 11.40 1.26 -12.12
C ALA A 110 10.57 2.37 -11.48
N VAL A 111 10.30 2.25 -10.18
CA VAL A 111 9.49 3.19 -9.42
C VAL A 111 10.28 3.69 -8.23
N VAL A 112 10.30 5.02 -8.04
CA VAL A 112 10.74 5.67 -6.80
C VAL A 112 9.57 6.39 -6.17
N PHE A 113 9.40 6.27 -4.86
CA PHE A 113 8.40 7.02 -4.11
C PHE A 113 8.90 7.36 -2.71
N THR A 114 8.31 8.40 -2.14
CA THR A 114 8.58 8.86 -0.78
C THR A 114 7.35 8.68 0.09
N VAL A 115 7.56 8.37 1.36
CA VAL A 115 6.53 8.31 2.38
C VAL A 115 6.99 9.18 3.54
N ASP A 116 6.19 10.17 3.91
CA ASP A 116 6.43 10.94 5.13
C ASP A 116 6.11 10.07 6.35
N GLN A 117 6.90 10.18 7.41
CA GLN A 117 6.65 9.54 8.71
C GLN A 117 6.18 10.57 9.74
#